data_AF-A0A1Z9B317-F1
#
_entry.id   AF-A0A1Z9B317-F1
#
_cell.length_a   1.000
_cell.length_b   1.000
_cell.length_c   1.000
_cell.angle_alpha   90.00
_cell.angle_beta   90.00
_cell.angle_gamma   90.00
#
_symmetry.space_group_name_H-M   'P 1'
#
loop_
_entity.id
_entity.type
_entity.pdbx_description
1 polymer ?
#
loop_
_entity_poly.entity_id
_entity_poly.type
_entity_poly.pdbx_seq_one_letter_code
_entity_poly.pdbx_strand_id
1 'polypeptide(L)'
;MQNFITNFYHIKFKVLAINFLFIFILSNDSFSEELEKHNYEFKSIKSNNANMRIGPGKRFEILWNFKKVGLPVKILKKFEQWYEIETPDGSIGWMWSKLLSSKEKTIIFKKKDIIYRKDSTDSNIVANVSENSILNIYYCKNNWCKVESKKDKVKGYVKIDNIWGFYTSSVK
;
A
#
# COMPACT_ATOMS: atom_id res chain seq x y z
N MET A 1 41.88 21.65 60.81
CA MET A 1 41.71 20.19 60.99
C MET A 1 41.91 19.53 59.64
N GLN A 2 43.19 19.40 59.30
CA GLN A 2 43.71 18.57 58.22
C GLN A 2 43.51 17.08 58.60
N ASN A 3 43.50 16.20 57.59
CA ASN A 3 43.78 14.76 57.69
C ASN A 3 42.64 13.77 57.98
N PHE A 4 41.56 13.73 57.18
CA PHE A 4 40.71 12.52 57.16
C PHE A 4 40.08 12.10 55.81
N ILE A 5 40.38 12.77 54.67
CA ILE A 5 39.78 12.42 53.36
C ILE A 5 40.85 12.03 52.30
N THR A 6 42.08 11.72 52.70
CA THR A 6 43.15 11.27 51.78
C THR A 6 43.28 9.75 51.73
N ASN A 7 42.18 8.99 51.84
CA ASN A 7 42.27 7.53 51.80
C ASN A 7 41.07 6.80 51.15
N PHE A 8 40.44 7.40 50.15
CA PHE A 8 39.38 6.72 49.37
C PHE A 8 39.58 6.80 47.84
N TYR A 9 40.77 7.18 47.38
CA TYR A 9 41.07 7.38 45.95
C TYR A 9 41.71 6.17 45.25
N HIS A 10 41.89 5.01 45.91
CA HIS A 10 42.49 3.81 45.28
C HIS A 10 41.50 2.67 44.96
N ILE A 11 40.21 2.81 45.23
CA ILE A 11 39.19 1.77 44.96
C ILE A 11 38.10 2.31 44.00
N LYS A 12 38.51 2.97 42.92
CA LYS A 12 37.57 3.39 41.85
C LYS A 12 38.05 3.14 40.42
N PHE A 13 39.15 2.41 40.21
CA PHE A 13 39.75 2.27 38.86
C PHE A 13 39.74 0.85 38.26
N LYS A 14 39.11 -0.15 38.90
CA LYS A 14 39.01 -1.52 38.32
C LYS A 14 37.60 -2.02 38.02
N VAL A 15 36.55 -1.27 38.35
CA VAL A 15 35.15 -1.68 38.07
C VAL A 15 34.47 -0.81 37.00
N LEU A 16 35.15 0.22 36.47
CA LEU A 16 34.57 1.10 35.45
C LEU A 16 34.82 0.68 33.99
N ALA A 17 35.63 -0.36 33.72
CA ALA A 17 35.95 -0.78 32.35
C ALA A 17 35.11 -1.97 31.84
N ILE A 18 34.41 -2.69 32.71
CA ILE A 18 33.69 -3.93 32.32
C ILE A 18 32.21 -3.68 31.99
N ASN A 19 31.61 -2.58 32.46
CA ASN A 19 30.23 -2.21 32.12
C ASN A 19 30.08 -1.30 30.90
N PHE A 20 31.18 -0.80 30.32
CA PHE A 20 31.12 0.00 29.08
C PHE A 20 31.40 -0.82 27.81
N LEU A 21 31.91 -2.05 27.95
CA LEU A 21 32.05 -2.99 26.83
C LEU A 21 30.79 -3.82 26.58
N PHE A 22 29.91 -3.99 27.58
CA PHE A 22 28.66 -4.74 27.43
C PHE A 22 27.50 -3.89 26.89
N ILE A 23 27.57 -2.56 27.01
CA ILE A 23 26.56 -1.63 26.46
C ILE A 23 26.86 -1.29 24.99
N PHE A 24 28.12 -1.38 24.55
CA PHE A 24 28.48 -1.18 23.14
C PHE A 24 28.26 -2.43 22.25
N ILE A 25 28.07 -3.61 22.86
CA ILE A 25 27.75 -4.85 22.13
C ILE A 25 26.23 -5.05 21.96
N LEU A 26 25.39 -4.32 22.71
CA LEU A 26 23.92 -4.38 22.59
C LEU A 26 23.29 -3.28 21.72
N SER A 27 24.07 -2.35 21.18
CA SER A 27 23.59 -1.43 20.14
C SER A 27 24.02 -1.88 18.75
N ASN A 28 23.81 -3.16 18.45
CA ASN A 28 23.65 -3.65 17.08
C ASN A 28 22.26 -4.26 16.94
N ASP A 29 21.23 -3.63 17.53
CA ASP A 29 19.94 -3.64 16.86
C ASP A 29 20.13 -2.79 15.59
N SER A 30 20.79 -3.40 14.60
CA SER A 30 20.55 -3.08 13.22
C SER A 30 19.04 -3.13 13.06
N PHE A 31 18.42 -1.96 13.06
CA PHE A 31 17.08 -1.77 12.53
C PHE A 31 17.17 -2.03 11.03
N SER A 32 17.36 -3.31 10.69
CA SER A 32 16.87 -3.86 9.46
C SER A 32 15.35 -3.72 9.56
N GLU A 33 14.85 -2.58 9.08
CA GLU A 33 13.65 -2.59 8.25
C GLU A 33 13.93 -3.67 7.21
N GLU A 34 13.58 -4.92 7.53
CA GLU A 34 13.24 -5.88 6.51
C GLU A 34 12.30 -5.12 5.60
N LEU A 35 12.68 -4.99 4.33
CA LEU A 35 11.83 -4.49 3.28
C LEU A 35 10.59 -5.40 3.29
N GLU A 36 9.60 -5.08 4.14
CA GLU A 36 8.36 -5.83 4.23
C GLU A 36 7.83 -5.77 2.82
N LYS A 37 7.88 -6.94 2.17
CA LYS A 37 7.29 -7.18 0.87
C LYS A 37 5.78 -7.08 1.12
N HIS A 38 5.28 -5.86 1.27
CA HIS A 38 3.89 -5.56 1.48
C HIS A 38 3.18 -5.96 0.19
N ASN A 39 2.72 -7.21 0.18
CA ASN A 39 1.77 -7.72 -0.77
C ASN A 39 0.45 -7.02 -0.48
N TYR A 40 0.31 -5.78 -0.96
CA TYR A 40 -0.94 -5.06 -0.84
C TYR A 40 -2.02 -5.81 -1.60
N GLU A 41 -3.02 -6.32 -0.87
CA GLU A 41 -4.19 -6.93 -1.49
C GLU A 41 -5.10 -5.80 -1.97
N PHE A 42 -5.41 -5.81 -3.27
CA PHE A 42 -6.40 -4.93 -3.85
C PHE A 42 -7.66 -5.70 -4.22
N LYS A 43 -8.82 -5.06 -4.04
CA LYS A 43 -10.11 -5.55 -4.55
C LYS A 43 -10.85 -4.43 -5.26
N SER A 44 -11.77 -4.80 -6.12
CA SER A 44 -12.61 -3.84 -6.85
C SER A 44 -14.00 -3.81 -6.24
N ILE A 45 -14.59 -2.62 -6.07
CA ILE A 45 -16.00 -2.49 -5.70
C ILE A 45 -16.86 -3.06 -6.83
N LYS A 46 -17.73 -4.02 -6.55
CA LYS A 46 -18.58 -4.67 -7.57
C LYS A 46 -20.07 -4.31 -7.48
N SER A 47 -20.44 -3.48 -6.50
CA SER A 47 -21.82 -3.01 -6.32
C SER A 47 -21.91 -1.53 -6.65
N ASN A 48 -23.01 -1.14 -7.31
CA ASN A 48 -23.38 0.26 -7.56
C ASN A 48 -23.94 0.98 -6.32
N ASN A 49 -24.01 0.32 -5.18
CA ASN A 49 -24.41 0.90 -3.91
C ASN A 49 -23.57 0.28 -2.78
N ALA A 50 -22.33 0.73 -2.64
CA ALA A 50 -21.40 0.20 -1.65
C ALA A 50 -21.13 1.22 -0.54
N ASN A 51 -21.52 0.88 0.69
CA ASN A 51 -21.30 1.71 1.86
C ASN A 51 -19.93 1.44 2.48
N MET A 52 -19.17 2.51 2.68
CA MET A 52 -18.04 2.56 3.59
C MET A 52 -18.49 3.19 4.91
N ARG A 53 -18.06 2.60 6.02
CA ARG A 53 -18.49 2.95 7.38
C ARG A 53 -17.30 3.24 8.28
N ILE A 54 -17.53 3.94 9.38
CA ILE A 54 -16.47 4.20 10.38
C ILE A 54 -15.97 2.93 11.09
N GLY A 55 -16.75 1.85 11.09
CA GLY A 55 -16.41 0.62 11.80
C GLY A 55 -16.99 -0.65 11.17
N PRO A 56 -16.51 -1.83 11.59
CA PRO A 56 -16.90 -3.12 11.03
C PRO A 56 -18.30 -3.56 11.51
N GLY A 57 -19.35 -3.06 10.87
CA GLY A 57 -20.71 -3.43 11.24
C GLY A 57 -21.79 -2.54 10.62
N LYS A 58 -23.01 -3.07 10.50
CA LYS A 58 -24.15 -2.33 9.92
C LYS A 58 -24.61 -1.15 10.79
N ARG A 59 -24.34 -1.20 12.09
CA ARG A 59 -24.70 -0.17 13.08
C ARG A 59 -23.80 1.08 13.06
N PHE A 60 -22.60 0.96 12.49
CA PHE A 60 -21.68 2.09 12.39
C PHE A 60 -22.14 3.06 11.31
N GLU A 61 -21.89 4.35 11.48
CA GLU A 61 -22.29 5.39 10.52
C GLU A 61 -21.64 5.19 9.15
N ILE A 62 -22.33 5.65 8.11
CA ILE A 62 -21.83 5.62 6.73
C ILE A 62 -20.94 6.84 6.53
N LEU A 63 -19.67 6.61 6.23
CA LEU A 63 -18.71 7.65 5.81
C LEU A 63 -18.94 8.06 4.35
N TRP A 64 -19.19 7.05 3.50
CA TRP A 64 -19.34 7.28 2.07
C TRP A 64 -20.18 6.19 1.42
N ASN A 65 -20.88 6.56 0.35
CA ASN A 65 -21.63 5.63 -0.47
C ASN A 65 -21.14 5.68 -1.92
N PHE A 66 -20.43 4.63 -2.34
CA PHE A 66 -19.94 4.50 -3.70
C PHE A 66 -21.06 4.08 -4.64
N LYS A 67 -21.25 4.87 -5.70
CA LYS A 67 -22.27 4.64 -6.73
C LYS A 67 -21.76 3.94 -7.99
N LYS A 68 -20.44 3.76 -8.12
CA LYS A 68 -19.79 3.23 -9.32
C LYS A 68 -19.01 1.97 -9.01
N VAL A 69 -19.16 0.97 -9.86
CA VAL A 69 -18.39 -0.28 -9.82
C VAL A 69 -16.97 -0.06 -10.37
N GLY A 70 -16.06 -0.95 -10.00
CA GLY A 70 -14.71 -1.01 -10.50
C GLY A 70 -13.71 -0.12 -9.77
N LEU A 71 -14.11 0.69 -8.77
CA LEU A 71 -13.13 1.44 -7.99
C LEU A 71 -12.23 0.46 -7.22
N PRO A 72 -10.91 0.48 -7.43
CA PRO A 72 -10.02 -0.41 -6.72
C PRO A 72 -9.65 0.18 -5.37
N VAL A 73 -9.71 -0.66 -4.33
CA VAL A 73 -9.44 -0.31 -2.94
C VAL A 73 -8.37 -1.25 -2.38
N LYS A 74 -7.47 -0.69 -1.57
CA LYS A 74 -6.45 -1.47 -0.87
C LYS A 74 -7.07 -2.04 0.40
N ILE A 75 -6.84 -3.31 0.68
CA ILE A 75 -7.30 -3.95 1.92
C ILE A 75 -6.22 -3.75 2.98
N LEU A 76 -6.57 -3.06 4.07
CA LEU A 76 -5.69 -2.82 5.21
C LEU A 76 -5.86 -3.90 6.28
N LYS A 77 -7.11 -4.20 6.65
CA LYS A 77 -7.44 -5.20 7.67
C LYS A 77 -8.70 -5.99 7.32
N LYS A 78 -8.85 -7.16 7.94
CA LYS A 78 -10.05 -8.01 7.81
C LYS A 78 -10.57 -8.35 9.19
N PHE A 79 -11.88 -8.18 9.39
CA PHE A 79 -12.59 -8.56 10.61
C PHE A 79 -13.93 -9.19 10.22
N GLU A 80 -14.07 -10.48 10.49
CA GLU A 80 -15.23 -11.28 10.03
C GLU A 80 -15.54 -11.05 8.53
N GLN A 81 -16.72 -10.49 8.23
CA GLN A 81 -17.16 -10.17 6.88
C GLN A 81 -16.84 -8.72 6.46
N TRP A 82 -16.16 -7.93 7.28
CA TRP A 82 -15.85 -6.51 7.06
C TRP A 82 -14.36 -6.31 6.81
N TYR A 83 -14.03 -5.54 5.78
CA TYR A 83 -12.65 -5.17 5.48
C TYR A 83 -12.45 -3.68 5.70
N GLU A 84 -11.38 -3.32 6.41
CA GLU A 84 -10.87 -1.96 6.45
C GLU A 84 -10.13 -1.73 5.14
N ILE A 85 -10.53 -0.69 4.42
CA ILE A 85 -10.05 -0.37 3.09
C ILE A 85 -9.47 1.04 3.04
N GLU A 86 -8.52 1.23 2.14
CA GLU A 86 -8.01 2.54 1.73
C GLU A 86 -8.43 2.80 0.28
N THR A 87 -9.03 3.95 0.03
CA THR A 87 -9.44 4.41 -1.31
C THR A 87 -8.29 5.16 -2.00
N PRO A 88 -8.36 5.40 -3.33
CA PRO A 88 -7.26 6.03 -4.07
C PRO A 88 -6.87 7.45 -3.60
N ASP A 89 -7.80 8.14 -2.94
CA ASP A 89 -7.63 9.47 -2.33
C ASP A 89 -7.07 9.40 -0.89
N GLY A 90 -6.81 8.20 -0.36
CA GLY A 90 -6.27 7.97 0.98
C GLY A 90 -7.34 7.86 2.08
N SER A 91 -8.64 7.94 1.76
CA SER A 91 -9.67 7.77 2.78
C SER A 91 -9.71 6.33 3.30
N ILE A 92 -9.90 6.17 4.61
CA ILE A 92 -9.95 4.87 5.29
C ILE A 92 -11.32 4.62 5.89
N GLY A 93 -11.82 3.38 5.74
CA GLY A 93 -13.05 2.96 6.40
C GLY A 93 -13.36 1.49 6.17
N TRP A 94 -14.49 1.03 6.71
CA TRP A 94 -14.89 -0.37 6.70
C TRP A 94 -15.98 -0.64 5.65
N MET A 95 -15.80 -1.70 4.87
CA MET A 95 -16.75 -2.14 3.86
C MET A 95 -17.09 -3.61 4.02
N TRP A 96 -18.36 -3.97 3.81
CA TRP A 96 -18.77 -5.37 3.80
C TRP A 96 -18.13 -6.08 2.60
N SER A 97 -17.36 -7.14 2.86
CA SER A 97 -16.57 -7.88 1.86
C SER A 97 -17.39 -8.38 0.67
N LYS A 98 -18.69 -8.65 0.86
CA LYS A 98 -19.60 -9.04 -0.22
C LYS A 98 -19.77 -7.96 -1.30
N LEU A 99 -19.47 -6.70 -1.01
CA LEU A 99 -19.50 -5.58 -1.96
C LEU A 99 -18.22 -5.48 -2.80
N LEU A 100 -17.22 -6.31 -2.52
CA LEU A 100 -15.93 -6.35 -3.18
C LEU A 100 -15.78 -7.60 -4.07
N SER A 101 -14.98 -7.49 -5.12
CA SER A 101 -14.59 -8.56 -6.03
C SER A 101 -13.09 -8.80 -5.99
N SER A 102 -12.70 -10.07 -5.85
CA SER A 102 -11.33 -10.53 -6.07
C SER A 102 -11.07 -10.97 -7.52
N LYS A 103 -12.14 -11.17 -8.31
CA LYS A 103 -12.04 -11.64 -9.70
C LYS A 103 -11.77 -10.49 -10.65
N GLU A 104 -12.45 -9.36 -10.43
CA GLU A 104 -12.28 -8.15 -11.22
C GLU A 104 -11.06 -7.40 -10.70
N LYS A 105 -10.04 -7.29 -11.55
CA LYS A 105 -8.85 -6.51 -11.28
C LYS A 105 -8.93 -5.24 -12.10
N THR A 106 -9.08 -4.12 -11.43
CA THR A 106 -9.14 -2.80 -12.04
C THR A 106 -8.04 -1.92 -11.52
N ILE A 107 -7.76 -0.88 -12.28
CA ILE A 107 -6.95 0.25 -11.85
C ILE A 107 -7.73 1.54 -12.05
N ILE A 108 -7.34 2.57 -11.32
CA ILE A 108 -7.75 3.95 -11.55
C ILE A 108 -6.52 4.81 -11.85
N PHE A 109 -6.67 5.73 -12.81
CA PHE A 109 -5.63 6.69 -13.17
C PHE A 109 -5.68 7.89 -12.23
N LYS A 110 -4.56 8.18 -11.54
CA LYS A 110 -4.43 9.33 -10.62
C LYS A 110 -4.20 10.66 -11.33
N LYS A 111 -3.81 10.63 -12.61
CA LYS A 111 -3.67 11.80 -13.48
C LYS A 111 -3.90 11.38 -14.94
N LYS A 112 -3.93 12.35 -15.85
CA LYS A 112 -3.96 12.06 -17.30
C LYS A 112 -2.73 11.25 -17.70
N ASP A 113 -2.90 10.29 -18.60
CA ASP A 113 -1.83 9.42 -19.08
C ASP A 113 -2.06 8.98 -20.53
N ILE A 114 -1.11 8.20 -21.06
CA ILE A 114 -1.14 7.65 -22.41
C ILE A 114 -1.14 6.12 -22.35
N ILE A 115 -2.01 5.51 -23.16
CA ILE A 115 -2.01 4.07 -23.39
C ILE A 115 -1.27 3.79 -24.69
N TYR A 116 -0.21 3.00 -24.59
CA TYR A 116 0.69 2.63 -25.68
C TYR A 116 0.35 1.26 -26.26
N ARG A 117 0.72 1.02 -27.52
CA ARG A 117 0.47 -0.25 -28.21
C ARG A 117 1.34 -1.38 -27.64
N LYS A 118 2.59 -1.05 -27.29
CA LYS A 118 3.57 -1.93 -26.64
C LYS A 118 4.02 -1.32 -25.31
N ASP A 119 4.75 -2.08 -24.52
CA ASP A 119 5.42 -1.69 -23.26
C ASP A 119 6.64 -0.79 -23.50
N SER A 120 6.48 0.23 -24.35
CA SER A 120 7.48 1.24 -24.65
C SER A 120 6.81 2.56 -25.03
N THR A 121 7.41 3.66 -24.56
CA THR A 121 6.99 5.04 -24.88
C THR A 121 7.23 5.40 -26.34
N ASP A 122 8.09 4.67 -27.05
CA ASP A 122 8.37 4.88 -28.48
C ASP A 122 7.36 4.15 -29.38
N SER A 123 6.44 3.38 -28.79
CA SER A 123 5.41 2.67 -29.54
C SER A 123 4.20 3.57 -29.85
N ASN A 124 3.43 3.17 -30.87
CA ASN A 124 2.23 3.90 -31.27
C ASN A 124 1.27 4.14 -30.09
N ILE A 125 0.75 5.36 -30.00
CA ILE A 125 -0.29 5.73 -29.05
C ILE A 125 -1.60 5.04 -29.45
N VAL A 126 -2.26 4.41 -28.47
CA VAL A 126 -3.59 3.80 -28.62
C VAL A 126 -4.67 4.76 -28.16
N ALA A 127 -4.47 5.43 -27.02
CA ALA A 127 -5.43 6.38 -26.46
C ALA A 127 -4.76 7.36 -25.48
N ASN A 128 -5.34 8.55 -25.35
CA ASN A 128 -5.15 9.41 -24.19
C ASN A 128 -6.21 9.07 -23.15
N VAL A 129 -5.81 8.91 -21.89
CA VAL A 129 -6.71 8.53 -20.80
C VAL A 129 -6.75 9.64 -19.75
N SER A 130 -7.96 10.01 -19.34
CA SER A 130 -8.19 11.04 -18.33
C SER A 130 -7.97 10.50 -16.92
N GLU A 131 -7.64 11.40 -15.99
CA GLU A 131 -7.70 11.13 -14.56
C GLU A 131 -9.06 10.53 -14.14
N ASN A 132 -9.06 9.70 -13.10
CA ASN A 132 -10.22 8.97 -12.57
C ASN A 132 -10.86 7.96 -13.53
N SER A 133 -10.25 7.73 -14.70
CA SER A 133 -10.64 6.61 -15.58
C SER A 133 -10.34 5.29 -14.89
N ILE A 134 -11.25 4.32 -15.04
CA ILE A 134 -11.11 2.98 -14.47
C ILE A 134 -11.02 1.98 -15.61
N LEU A 135 -9.93 1.21 -15.65
CA LEU A 135 -9.69 0.17 -16.65
C LEU A 135 -9.44 -1.17 -15.98
N ASN A 136 -9.67 -2.25 -16.73
CA ASN A 136 -9.25 -3.58 -16.31
C ASN A 136 -7.74 -3.73 -16.49
N ILE A 137 -7.11 -4.46 -15.58
CA ILE A 137 -5.69 -4.79 -15.63
C ILE A 137 -5.49 -6.30 -15.71
N TYR A 138 -4.53 -6.73 -16.52
CA TYR A 138 -4.19 -8.14 -16.66
C TYR A 138 -2.96 -8.52 -15.87
N TYR A 139 -1.85 -7.85 -16.15
CA TYR A 139 -0.55 -8.09 -15.52
C TYR A 139 0.31 -6.83 -15.62
N CYS A 140 1.34 -6.75 -14.77
CA CYS A 140 2.43 -5.82 -14.93
C CYS A 140 3.76 -6.56 -15.05
N LYS A 141 4.67 -6.03 -15.87
CA LYS A 141 6.05 -6.50 -16.04
C LYS A 141 6.92 -5.28 -16.34
N ASN A 142 8.11 -5.20 -15.73
CA ASN A 142 9.09 -4.14 -15.99
C ASN A 142 8.49 -2.71 -15.92
N ASN A 143 7.69 -2.43 -14.89
CA ASN A 143 6.96 -1.15 -14.70
C ASN A 143 5.90 -0.81 -15.75
N TRP A 144 5.52 -1.76 -16.61
CA TRP A 144 4.43 -1.62 -17.57
C TRP A 144 3.28 -2.53 -17.21
N CYS A 145 2.05 -2.05 -17.38
CA CYS A 145 0.84 -2.78 -17.07
C CYS A 145 -0.03 -2.92 -18.31
N LYS A 146 -0.44 -4.15 -18.63
CA LYS A 146 -1.40 -4.42 -19.71
C LYS A 146 -2.81 -4.10 -19.23
N VAL A 147 -3.47 -3.16 -19.93
CA VAL A 147 -4.79 -2.64 -19.56
C VAL A 147 -5.80 -2.72 -20.70
N GLU A 148 -7.09 -2.75 -20.36
CA GLU A 148 -8.20 -2.78 -21.32
C GLU A 148 -9.44 -2.04 -20.81
N SER A 149 -10.08 -1.29 -21.72
CA SER A 149 -11.49 -0.89 -21.62
C SER A 149 -12.27 -1.56 -22.74
N LYS A 150 -13.15 -2.51 -22.39
CA LYS A 150 -14.04 -3.15 -23.37
C LYS A 150 -15.05 -2.16 -23.95
N LYS A 151 -15.55 -1.24 -23.12
CA LYS A 151 -16.53 -0.22 -23.50
C LYS A 151 -15.97 0.69 -24.59
N ASP A 152 -14.74 1.17 -24.41
CA ASP A 152 -14.10 2.12 -25.31
C ASP A 152 -13.26 1.42 -26.40
N LYS A 153 -13.26 0.08 -26.42
CA LYS A 153 -12.46 -0.77 -27.32
C LYS A 153 -10.96 -0.46 -27.30
N VAL A 154 -10.45 -0.11 -26.12
CA VAL A 154 -9.02 0.22 -25.90
C VAL A 154 -8.32 -0.95 -25.24
N LYS A 155 -7.17 -1.35 -25.80
CA LYS A 155 -6.26 -2.35 -25.19
C LYS A 155 -4.81 -1.98 -25.47
N GLY A 156 -4.00 -1.87 -24.42
CA GLY A 156 -2.62 -1.39 -24.56
C GLY A 156 -1.83 -1.56 -23.28
N TYR A 157 -0.79 -0.74 -23.12
CA TYR A 157 0.12 -0.73 -21.98
C TYR A 157 0.23 0.68 -21.42
N VAL A 158 0.35 0.79 -20.11
CA VAL A 158 0.59 2.03 -19.38
C VAL A 158 1.74 1.81 -18.39
N LYS A 159 2.50 2.86 -18.06
CA LYS A 159 3.45 2.81 -16.94
C LYS A 159 2.72 2.71 -15.60
N ILE A 160 3.37 2.12 -14.60
CA ILE A 160 2.80 1.93 -13.26
C ILE A 160 2.68 3.24 -12.45
N ASP A 161 3.43 4.29 -12.81
CA ASP A 161 3.64 5.48 -11.98
C ASP A 161 2.36 6.24 -11.62
N ASN A 162 1.34 6.16 -12.48
CA ASN A 162 0.14 7.00 -12.37
C ASN A 162 -1.13 6.22 -12.08
N ILE A 163 -1.02 4.95 -11.70
CA ILE A 163 -2.16 4.07 -11.52
C ILE A 163 -2.25 3.58 -10.07
N TRP A 164 -3.48 3.29 -9.63
CA TRP A 164 -3.78 2.68 -8.34
C TRP A 164 -4.67 1.46 -8.55
N GLY A 165 -4.50 0.42 -7.74
CA GLY A 165 -5.41 -0.74 -7.75
C GLY A 165 -4.78 -2.09 -8.05
N PHE A 166 -3.48 -2.11 -8.36
CA PHE A 166 -2.77 -3.34 -8.67
C PHE A 166 -1.32 -3.28 -8.22
N TYR A 167 -1.03 -3.95 -7.12
CA TYR A 167 0.32 -4.43 -6.81
C TYR A 167 0.22 -5.93 -6.59
N THR A 168 0.67 -6.71 -7.58
CA THR A 168 1.05 -8.09 -7.33
C THR A 168 2.55 -8.13 -7.24
N SER A 169 3.07 -8.59 -6.11
CA SER A 169 4.46 -8.97 -5.96
C SER A 169 4.92 -9.83 -7.11
N SER A 170 5.83 -9.29 -7.90
CA SER A 170 6.66 -10.08 -8.80
C SER A 170 7.80 -10.68 -7.97
N VAL A 171 7.60 -11.86 -7.37
CA VAL A 171 8.63 -12.91 -7.36
C VAL A 171 7.91 -14.26 -7.26
N LYS A 172 7.82 -14.99 -8.37
CA LYS A 172 8.12 -16.42 -8.37
C LYS A 172 9.41 -16.58 -9.14
#